data_AF-A0A9E5GNB5-F1
#
_entry.id   AF-A0A9E5GNB5-F1
#
_cell.length_a   1.000
_cell.length_b   1.000
_cell.length_c   1.000
_cell.angle_alpha   90.00
_cell.angle_beta   90.00
_cell.angle_gamma   90.00
#
_symmetry.space_group_name_H-M   'P 1'
#
loop_
_entity.id
_entity.type
_entity.pdbx_description
1 polymer ?
#
loop_
_entity_poly.entity_id
_entity_poly.type
_entity_poly.pdbx_seq_one_letter_code
_entity_poly.pdbx_strand_id
1 'polypeptide(L)' 'MVSRPTFEERILIFDYYVKDKKVNPKVNIESLAKRTSGLVGADIENIVNEASLHVAKDSRLVLL' A
#
# COMPACT_ATOMS: atom_id res chain seq x y z
N MET A 1 -2.37 -6.70 21.90
CA MET A 1 -1.12 -6.45 21.14
C MET A 1 -1.34 -7.00 19.75
N VAL A 2 -1.26 -6.19 18.70
CA VAL A 2 -1.43 -6.67 17.32
C VAL A 2 -0.11 -7.25 16.86
N SER A 3 -0.11 -8.49 16.37
CA SER A 3 1.09 -9.12 15.80
C SER A 3 1.49 -8.38 14.53
N ARG A 4 2.79 -8.18 14.33
CA ARG A 4 3.30 -7.59 13.09
C ARG A 4 3.15 -8.61 11.97
N PRO A 5 2.60 -8.20 10.81
CA PRO A 5 2.45 -9.10 9.69
C PRO A 5 3.80 -9.57 9.15
N THR A 6 3.85 -10.82 8.68
CA THR A 6 4.96 -11.37 7.91
C THR A 6 5.14 -10.63 6.59
N PHE A 7 6.21 -10.95 5.85
CA PHE A 7 6.41 -10.35 4.53
C PHE A 7 5.26 -10.68 3.56
N GLU A 8 4.83 -11.94 3.56
CA GLU A 8 3.74 -12.46 2.74
C GLU A 8 2.40 -11.81 3.14
N GLU A 9 2.15 -11.68 4.45
CA GLU A 9 0.96 -10.99 4.94
C GLU A 9 0.96 -9.51 4.52
N ARG A 10 2.12 -8.83 4.52
CA ARG A 10 2.20 -7.44 4.03
C ARG A 10 1.92 -7.32 2.54
N ILE A 11 2.34 -8.29 1.71
CA ILE A 11 1.96 -8.33 0.28
C ILE A 11 0.44 -8.40 0.15
N LEU A 12 -0.20 -9.33 0.86
CA LEU A 12 -1.66 -9.50 0.82
C LEU A 12 -2.40 -8.24 1.29
N ILE A 13 -1.89 -7.57 2.32
CA ILE A 13 -2.45 -6.32 2.82
C ILE A 13 -2.34 -5.23 1.74
N PHE A 14 -1.17 -5.07 1.12
CA PHE A 14 -1.02 -4.11 0.03
C PHE A 14 -1.96 -4.41 -1.15
N ASP A 15 -1.99 -5.67 -1.62
CA ASP A 15 -2.87 -6.11 -2.70
C ASP A 15 -4.34 -5.83 -2.38
N TYR A 16 -4.77 -6.11 -1.15
CA TYR A 16 -6.14 -5.83 -0.71
C TYR A 16 -6.49 -4.34 -0.82
N TYR A 17 -5.62 -3.45 -0.36
CA TYR A 17 -5.89 -2.01 -0.37
C TYR A 17 -5.77 -1.38 -1.75
N VAL A 18 -5.00 -1.97 -2.67
CA VAL A 18 -4.84 -1.45 -4.03
C VAL A 18 -5.78 -2.07 -5.07
N LYS A 19 -6.48 -3.17 -4.76
CA LYS A 19 -7.31 -3.93 -5.71
C LYS A 19 -8.32 -3.09 -6.51
N ASP A 20 -8.92 -2.08 -5.87
CA ASP A 20 -9.96 -1.22 -6.47
C ASP A 20 -9.39 0.13 -6.93
N LYS A 21 -8.07 0.29 -6.91
CA LYS A 21 -7.38 1.52 -7.27
C LYS A 21 -6.65 1.32 -8.60
N LYS A 22 -6.64 2.36 -9.43
CA LYS A 22 -5.76 2.38 -10.61
C LYS A 22 -4.33 2.52 -10.13
N VAL A 23 -3.53 1.48 -10.19
CA VAL A 23 -2.12 1.49 -9.79
C VAL A 23 -1.24 1.61 -11.02
N ASN A 24 -0.16 2.38 -10.93
CA ASN A 24 0.82 2.47 -11.99
C ASN A 24 1.51 1.10 -12.19
N PRO A 25 1.63 0.61 -13.44
CA PRO A 25 2.25 -0.69 -13.71
C PRO A 25 3.74 -0.76 -13.30
N LYS A 26 4.38 0.37 -13.00
CA LYS A 26 5.76 0.41 -12.46
C LYS A 26 5.84 0.12 -10.97
N VAL A 27 4.71 0.08 -10.26
CA VAL A 27 4.67 -0.21 -8.82
C VAL A 27 4.88 -1.70 -8.60
N ASN A 28 5.82 -2.02 -7.72
CA ASN A 28 6.11 -3.39 -7.32
C ASN A 28 5.70 -3.60 -5.85
N ILE A 29 4.66 -4.39 -5.63
CA ILE A 29 4.07 -4.64 -4.30
C ILE A 29 5.06 -5.33 -3.37
N GLU A 30 5.84 -6.30 -3.87
CA GLU A 30 6.86 -6.96 -3.07
C GLU A 30 7.93 -5.99 -2.55
N SER A 31 8.34 -5.03 -3.38
CA SER A 31 9.29 -3.99 -3.00
C SER A 31 8.72 -3.09 -1.91
N LEU A 32 7.43 -2.73 -1.99
CA LEU A 32 6.74 -2.01 -0.92
C LEU A 32 6.69 -2.83 0.37
N ALA A 33 6.31 -4.11 0.30
CA ALA A 33 6.26 -5.01 1.45
C ALA A 33 7.63 -5.24 2.11
N LYS A 34 8.74 -5.22 1.35
CA LYS A 34 10.11 -5.26 1.89
C LYS A 34 10.45 -3.99 2.68
N ARG A 35 10.01 -2.82 2.19
CA ARG A 35 10.28 -1.51 2.80
C ARG A 35 9.42 -1.21 4.04
N THR A 36 8.37 -1.97 4.29
CA THR A 36 7.45 -1.79 5.42
C THR A 36 7.61 -2.82 6.53
N SER A 37 8.80 -3.43 6.65
CA SER A 37 9.11 -4.30 7.80
C SER A 37 8.89 -3.55 9.12
N GLY A 38 8.20 -4.17 10.07
CA GLY A 38 7.91 -3.57 11.37
C GLY A 38 6.59 -2.80 11.47
N LEU A 39 5.94 -2.50 10.34
CA LEU A 39 4.63 -1.85 10.30
C LEU A 39 3.49 -2.85 10.57
N VAL A 40 2.38 -2.35 11.13
CA VAL A 40 1.13 -3.12 11.28
C VAL A 40 0.17 -2.81 10.11
N GLY A 41 -0.92 -3.58 9.99
CA GLY A 41 -1.89 -3.42 8.89
C GLY A 41 -2.45 -2.01 8.76
N ALA A 42 -2.74 -1.34 9.88
CA ALA A 42 -3.25 0.03 9.90
C ALA A 42 -2.25 1.06 9.34
N ASP A 43 -0.94 0.86 9.55
CA ASP A 43 0.08 1.75 8.99
C ASP A 43 0.12 1.62 7.45
N ILE A 44 0.02 0.38 6.95
CA ILE A 44 0.02 0.09 5.50
C ILE A 44 -1.23 0.67 4.83
N GLU A 45 -2.39 0.50 5.46
CA GLU A 45 -3.64 1.14 5.03
C GLU A 45 -3.48 2.65 4.90
N ASN A 46 -2.92 3.28 5.93
CA ASN A 46 -2.73 4.72 5.96
C ASN A 46 -1.82 5.20 4.82
N ILE A 47 -0.73 4.47 4.54
CA ILE A 47 0.17 4.75 3.39
C ILE A 47 -0.61 4.74 2.07
N VAL A 48 -1.43 3.72 1.83
CA VAL A 48 -2.18 3.59 0.57
C VAL A 48 -3.27 4.68 0.45
N ASN A 49 -3.90 5.05 1.56
CA ASN A 49 -4.90 6.12 1.61
C ASN A 49 -4.26 7.49 1.33
N GLU A 50 -3.12 7.82 1.95
CA GLU A 50 -2.40 9.07 1.67
C GLU A 50 -1.91 9.15 0.22
N ALA A 51 -1.42 8.04 -0.35
CA ALA A 51 -1.09 7.98 -1.77
C ALA A 51 -2.32 8.26 -2.66
N SER A 52 -3.50 7.77 -2.27
CA SER A 52 -4.76 7.99 -2.99
C SER A 52 -5.18 9.45 -2.95
N LEU A 53 -5.09 10.07 -1.76
CA LEU A 53 -5.42 11.47 -1.57
C LEU A 53 -4.45 12.38 -2.33
N HIS A 54 -3.16 12.07 -2.32
CA HIS A 54 -2.16 12.84 -3.06
C HIS A 54 -2.43 12.82 -4.57
N VAL A 55 -2.74 11.65 -5.12
CA VAL A 55 -3.08 11.46 -6.53
C VAL A 55 -4.35 12.21 -6.90
N ALA A 56 -5.40 12.14 -6.06
CA ALA A 56 -6.63 12.90 -6.27
C ALA A 56 -6.41 14.42 -6.23
N LYS A 57 -5.56 14.92 -5.31
CA LYS A 57 -5.20 16.34 -5.22
C LYS A 57 -4.47 16.84 -6.46
N ASP A 58 -3.56 16.03 -7.00
CA ASP A 58 -2.80 16.38 -8.20
C ASP A 58 -3.62 16.23 -9.50
N SER A 59 -4.93 15.94 -9.41
CA SER A 59 -5.78 15.58 -10.56
C SER A 59 -5.24 14.40 -11.38
N ARG A 60 -4.46 13.52 -10.74
CA ARG A 60 -3.93 12.29 -11.34
C ARG A 60 -4.95 11.17 -11.15
N LEU A 61 -5.05 10.27 -12.13
CA LEU A 61 -5.98 9.14 -12.10
C LEU A 61 -5.32 7.82 -11.67
N VAL A 62 -4.04 7.83 -11.29
CA VAL A 62 -3.22 6.63 -11.07
C VAL A 62 -2.41 6.75 -9.79
N LEU A 63 -2.53 5.75 -8.91
CA LEU A 63 -1.82 5.56 -7.66
C LEU A 63 -0.35 5.23 -7.92
N LEU A 64 0.55 6.01 -7.30
CA LEU A 64 2.02 5.95 -7.36
C LEU A 64 2.62 6.22 -8.74
#